data_AF-D8FA74-F1
#
_entry.id   AF-D8FA74-F1
#
_cell.length_a   1.000
_cell.length_b   1.000
_cell.length_c   1.000
_cell.angle_alpha   90.00
_cell.angle_beta   90.00
_cell.angle_gamma   90.00
#
_symmetry.space_group_name_H-M   'P 1'
#
loop_
_entity.id
_entity.type
_entity.pdbx_description
1 polymer ?
#
loop_
_entity_poly.entity_id
_entity_poly.type
_entity_poly.pdbx_seq_one_letter_code
_entity_poly.pdbx_strand_id
1 'polypeptide(L)'
;MLISLDMSNRIPIIKIILNQDNDPDLHFFDEFQKIIFTHDKGFYELVKRHTSPHQWEYFRFHAKEDKNGPPIIQRDRTSLEKAQAYLADGEYDACGNELRKEMEAVLDKYLKGLNSAAETGNFEPLTNKLNKALKRMTGTHRRDFEKLFVNKDLPLELVKKLQTNYSEDDSLNANQKGRLTGLRKELIAYLIKQYELKENKARLIEETQDVLKRIMNPASHVALVPLYESELKNAIVGVQKLKEYLDDEGENHD
;
A
#
# COMPACT_ATOMS: atom_id res chain seq x y z
N MET A 1 -19.01 -7.19 26.87
CA MET A 1 -17.78 -7.77 26.28
C MET A 1 -17.86 -7.53 24.78
N LEU A 2 -16.93 -6.78 24.18
CA LEU A 2 -17.00 -6.32 22.76
C LEU A 2 -17.14 -7.43 21.71
N ILE A 3 -16.82 -8.66 22.11
CA ILE A 3 -16.94 -9.91 21.36
C ILE A 3 -18.38 -10.31 20.96
N SER A 4 -19.44 -9.86 21.65
CA SER A 4 -20.83 -10.18 21.28
C SER A 4 -21.44 -9.21 20.26
N LEU A 5 -20.67 -8.23 19.78
CA LEU A 5 -21.14 -7.28 18.77
C LEU A 5 -20.96 -7.87 17.37
N ASP A 6 -22.04 -7.78 16.60
CA ASP A 6 -22.06 -8.10 15.17
C ASP A 6 -20.99 -7.27 14.41
N MET A 7 -20.51 -7.81 13.29
CA MET A 7 -19.41 -7.21 12.49
C MET A 7 -19.69 -5.75 12.12
N SER A 8 -20.97 -5.42 11.90
CA SER A 8 -21.49 -4.07 11.66
C SER A 8 -21.11 -3.05 12.72
N ASN A 9 -20.96 -3.47 13.98
CA ASN A 9 -20.68 -2.60 15.12
C ASN A 9 -19.20 -2.64 15.56
N ARG A 10 -18.39 -3.58 15.06
CA ARG A 10 -16.97 -3.72 15.44
C ARG A 10 -16.11 -2.59 14.85
N ILE A 11 -16.35 -2.22 13.59
CA ILE A 11 -15.58 -1.17 12.89
C ILE A 11 -15.82 0.23 13.50
N PRO A 12 -17.08 0.68 13.72
CA PRO A 12 -17.34 1.98 14.34
C PRO A 12 -16.68 2.14 15.71
N ILE A 13 -16.63 1.07 16.51
CA ILE A 13 -16.03 1.14 17.83
C ILE A 13 -14.51 1.26 17.76
N ILE A 14 -13.86 0.56 16.83
CA ILE A 14 -12.42 0.72 16.59
C ILE A 14 -12.11 2.16 16.18
N LYS A 15 -12.91 2.73 15.27
CA LYS A 15 -12.78 4.13 14.85
C LYS A 15 -12.87 5.11 16.03
N ILE A 16 -13.82 4.90 16.93
CA ILE A 16 -14.01 5.73 18.12
C ILE A 16 -12.82 5.60 19.08
N ILE A 17 -12.45 4.36 19.46
CA ILE A 17 -11.39 4.11 20.46
C ILE A 17 -10.02 4.59 19.98
N LEU A 18 -9.77 4.46 18.67
CA LEU A 18 -8.51 4.87 18.05
C LEU A 18 -8.55 6.31 17.53
N ASN A 19 -9.68 7.02 17.67
CA ASN A 19 -9.91 8.34 17.10
C ASN A 19 -9.47 8.46 15.63
N GLN A 20 -9.77 7.46 14.81
CA GLN A 20 -9.21 7.37 13.44
C GLN A 20 -9.65 8.52 12.54
N ASP A 21 -10.86 9.03 12.76
CA ASP A 21 -11.43 10.11 11.97
C ASP A 21 -11.03 11.50 12.51
N ASN A 22 -10.09 11.57 13.48
CA ASN A 22 -9.62 12.78 14.17
C ASN A 22 -10.77 13.68 14.64
N ASP A 23 -11.76 13.08 15.30
CA ASP A 23 -12.91 13.78 15.82
C ASP A 23 -12.49 14.61 17.05
N PRO A 24 -12.72 15.94 17.05
CA PRO A 24 -12.38 16.81 18.17
C PRO A 24 -12.95 16.34 19.51
N ASP A 25 -14.15 15.76 19.49
CA ASP A 25 -14.85 15.29 20.68
C ASP A 25 -14.26 13.98 21.23
N LEU A 26 -13.40 13.31 20.46
CA LEU A 26 -12.76 12.03 20.80
C LEU A 26 -11.26 12.17 21.11
N HIS A 27 -10.66 13.37 21.00
CA HIS A 27 -9.23 13.57 21.30
C HIS A 27 -8.82 13.18 22.73
N PHE A 28 -9.76 13.15 23.67
CA PHE A 28 -9.49 12.64 25.01
C PHE A 28 -9.00 11.17 25.00
N PHE A 29 -9.34 10.39 23.96
CA PHE A 29 -8.81 9.05 23.80
C PHE A 29 -7.32 9.05 23.47
N ASP A 30 -6.79 10.08 22.81
CA ASP A 30 -5.40 10.12 22.31
C ASP A 30 -4.38 10.11 23.45
N GLU A 31 -4.75 10.69 24.60
CA GLU A 31 -3.90 10.76 25.79
C GLU A 31 -3.78 9.43 26.55
N PHE A 32 -4.67 8.46 26.30
CA PHE A 32 -4.62 7.18 27.00
C PHE A 32 -3.59 6.22 26.42
N GLN A 33 -2.91 5.51 27.32
CA GLN A 33 -2.25 4.25 26.98
C GLN A 33 -3.32 3.19 26.72
N LYS A 34 -3.46 2.78 25.45
CA LYS A 34 -4.48 1.82 25.03
C LYS A 34 -3.92 0.40 25.08
N ILE A 35 -4.61 -0.51 25.77
CA ILE A 35 -4.28 -1.94 25.78
C ILE A 35 -5.55 -2.72 25.45
N ILE A 36 -5.53 -3.47 24.35
CA ILE A 36 -6.69 -4.20 23.84
C ILE A 36 -6.46 -5.70 24.00
N PHE A 37 -7.29 -6.35 24.82
CA PHE A 37 -7.30 -7.80 24.99
C PHE A 37 -8.50 -8.41 24.30
N THR A 38 -8.28 -9.47 23.53
CA THR A 38 -9.35 -10.22 22.85
C THR A 38 -8.99 -11.69 22.72
N HIS A 39 -9.99 -12.57 22.79
CA HIS A 39 -9.89 -13.97 22.40
C HIS A 39 -10.42 -14.22 20.98
N ASP A 40 -11.12 -13.24 20.38
CA ASP A 40 -11.63 -13.32 19.02
C ASP A 40 -10.50 -12.95 18.04
N LYS A 41 -10.05 -13.96 17.27
CA LYS A 41 -9.01 -13.79 16.24
C LYS A 41 -9.43 -12.80 15.16
N GLY A 42 -10.71 -12.80 14.76
CA GLY A 42 -11.21 -11.87 13.74
C GLY A 42 -11.13 -10.41 14.20
N PHE A 43 -11.53 -10.12 15.44
CA PHE A 43 -11.42 -8.79 16.03
C PHE A 43 -9.96 -8.38 16.22
N TYR A 44 -9.09 -9.30 16.64
CA TYR A 44 -7.65 -9.07 16.72
C TYR A 44 -7.06 -8.63 15.37
N GLU A 45 -7.33 -9.39 14.30
CA GLU A 45 -6.84 -9.04 12.96
C GLU A 45 -7.48 -7.73 12.46
N LEU A 46 -8.73 -7.44 12.84
CA LEU A 46 -9.40 -6.20 12.49
C LEU A 46 -8.74 -4.98 13.15
N VAL A 47 -8.46 -5.03 14.46
CA VAL A 47 -7.75 -3.96 15.17
C VAL A 47 -6.36 -3.76 14.56
N LYS A 48 -5.62 -4.86 14.32
CA LYS A 48 -4.30 -4.84 13.70
C LYS A 48 -4.29 -4.18 12.30
N ARG A 49 -5.38 -4.30 11.53
CA ARG A 49 -5.52 -3.60 10.24
C ARG A 49 -5.73 -2.09 10.38
N HIS A 50 -6.31 -1.66 11.50
CA HIS A 50 -6.64 -0.25 11.79
C HIS A 50 -5.55 0.45 12.62
N THR A 51 -4.44 -0.23 12.91
CA THR A 51 -3.35 0.26 13.74
C THR A 51 -2.01 0.08 13.03
N SER A 52 -1.07 1.00 13.25
CA SER A 52 0.26 0.95 12.62
C SER A 52 1.25 0.18 13.50
N PRO A 53 2.07 -0.73 12.94
CA PRO A 53 3.15 -1.39 13.69
C PRO A 53 4.21 -0.45 14.26
N HIS A 54 4.28 0.80 13.77
CA HIS A 54 5.17 1.83 14.31
C HIS A 54 4.67 2.40 15.65
N GLN A 55 3.36 2.30 15.92
CA GLN A 55 2.71 2.83 17.11
C GLN A 55 2.20 1.72 18.04
N TRP A 56 1.99 0.51 17.51
CA TRP A 56 1.36 -0.60 18.22
C TRP A 56 2.22 -1.86 18.22
N GLU A 57 2.28 -2.50 19.39
CA GLU A 57 2.84 -3.84 19.53
C GLU A 57 1.73 -4.89 19.62
N TYR A 58 1.96 -6.04 18.97
CA TYR A 58 0.99 -7.11 18.89
C TYR A 58 1.52 -8.37 19.54
N PHE A 59 0.70 -9.02 20.36
CA PHE A 59 1.05 -10.22 21.10
C PHE A 59 -0.02 -11.30 20.94
N ARG A 60 0.41 -12.56 20.84
CA ARG A 60 -0.45 -13.74 20.94
C ARG A 60 -0.16 -14.48 22.23
N PHE A 61 -1.25 -14.96 22.83
CA PHE A 61 -1.24 -15.65 24.11
C PHE A 61 -1.67 -17.09 23.82
N HIS A 62 -0.78 -18.04 24.10
CA HIS A 62 -1.05 -19.46 23.91
C HIS A 62 -0.99 -20.16 25.26
N ALA A 63 -2.15 -20.62 25.75
CA ALA A 63 -2.23 -21.53 26.87
C ALA A 63 -2.27 -22.97 26.34
N LYS A 64 -1.53 -23.88 26.98
CA LYS A 64 -1.69 -25.31 26.70
C LYS A 64 -2.85 -25.83 27.56
N GLU A 65 -3.80 -26.53 26.94
CA GLU A 65 -4.98 -27.07 27.65
C GLU A 65 -4.60 -28.07 28.75
N ASP A 66 -3.44 -28.73 28.62
CA ASP A 66 -2.99 -29.81 29.50
C ASP A 66 -2.30 -29.33 30.79
N LYS A 67 -1.99 -28.04 30.91
CA LYS A 67 -1.29 -27.46 32.05
C LYS A 67 -1.96 -26.17 32.46
N ASN A 68 -2.39 -26.12 33.72
CA ASN A 68 -2.91 -24.92 34.38
C ASN A 68 -1.78 -23.92 34.70
N GLY A 69 -0.92 -23.65 33.72
CA GLY A 69 0.23 -22.76 33.80
C GLY A 69 -0.07 -21.42 33.13
N PRO A 70 0.78 -20.41 33.35
CA PRO A 70 0.65 -19.11 32.70
C PRO A 70 0.73 -19.26 31.17
N PRO A 71 -0.04 -18.47 30.40
CA PRO A 71 0.01 -18.52 28.95
C PRO A 71 1.39 -18.08 28.45
N ILE A 72 1.85 -18.72 27.38
CA ILE A 72 3.06 -18.30 26.69
C ILE A 72 2.70 -17.06 25.87
N ILE A 73 3.33 -15.94 26.19
CA ILE A 73 3.15 -14.66 25.49
C ILE A 73 4.24 -14.56 24.43
N GLN A 74 3.84 -14.36 23.17
CA GLN A 74 4.75 -14.21 22.04
C GLN A 74 4.38 -12.97 21.24
N ARG A 75 5.37 -12.18 20.85
CA ARG A 75 5.17 -11.07 19.93
C ARG A 75 4.71 -11.62 18.57
N ASP A 76 3.61 -11.10 18.04
CA ASP A 76 3.05 -11.51 16.76
C ASP A 76 3.83 -10.86 15.62
N ARG A 77 4.94 -11.51 15.26
CA ARG A 77 5.79 -11.11 14.15
C ARG A 77 4.97 -10.96 12.86
N THR A 78 5.22 -9.89 12.13
CA THR A 78 4.73 -9.70 10.76
C THR A 78 5.23 -10.83 9.85
N SER A 79 4.57 -11.07 8.72
CA SER A 79 5.03 -12.09 7.76
C SER A 79 6.42 -11.74 7.25
N LEU A 80 6.74 -10.45 7.09
CA LEU A 80 8.10 -10.03 6.75
C LEU A 80 9.14 -10.34 7.84
N GLU A 81 8.84 -10.07 9.11
CA GLU A 81 9.74 -10.43 10.23
C GLU A 81 9.90 -11.95 10.35
N LYS A 82 8.85 -12.73 10.06
CA LYS A 82 8.94 -14.19 9.99
C LYS A 82 9.82 -14.63 8.83
N ALA A 83 9.68 -14.03 7.66
CA ALA A 83 10.54 -14.31 6.50
C ALA A 83 12.02 -14.03 6.82
N GLN A 84 12.32 -12.91 7.48
CA GLN A 84 13.68 -12.58 7.92
C GLN A 84 14.23 -13.60 8.92
N ALA A 85 13.41 -14.07 9.87
CA ALA A 85 13.82 -15.11 10.82
C ALA A 85 14.11 -16.44 10.11
N TYR A 86 13.20 -16.90 9.24
CA TYR A 86 13.42 -18.13 8.47
C TYR A 86 14.63 -18.06 7.54
N LEU A 87 14.93 -16.88 6.98
CA LEU A 87 16.15 -16.66 6.22
C LEU A 87 17.40 -16.86 7.09
N ALA A 88 17.40 -16.32 8.31
CA ALA A 88 18.52 -16.45 9.26
C ALA A 88 18.70 -17.91 9.73
N ASP A 89 17.59 -18.64 9.86
CA ASP A 89 17.58 -20.05 10.26
C ASP A 89 17.89 -21.01 9.09
N GLY A 90 18.03 -20.49 7.86
CA GLY A 90 18.30 -21.29 6.66
C GLY A 90 17.06 -21.99 6.07
N GLU A 91 15.86 -21.69 6.57
CA GLU A 91 14.59 -22.25 6.10
C GLU A 91 14.03 -21.46 4.91
N TYR A 92 14.65 -21.66 3.74
CA TYR A 92 14.35 -20.88 2.53
C TYR A 92 12.91 -21.04 2.01
N ASP A 93 12.34 -22.24 2.10
CA ASP A 93 10.95 -22.49 1.68
C ASP A 93 9.94 -21.77 2.59
N ALA A 94 10.19 -21.77 3.90
CA ALA A 94 9.37 -21.05 4.87
C ALA A 94 9.49 -19.54 4.67
N CYS A 95 10.70 -19.04 4.38
CA CYS A 95 10.95 -17.64 4.02
C CYS A 95 10.13 -17.24 2.78
N GLY A 96 10.20 -18.01 1.69
CA GLY A 96 9.44 -17.73 0.47
C GLY A 96 7.92 -17.69 0.70
N ASN A 97 7.40 -18.61 1.50
CA ASN A 97 5.98 -18.66 1.83
C ASN A 97 5.52 -17.44 2.64
N GLU A 98 6.30 -16.98 3.62
CA GLU A 98 5.96 -15.79 4.40
C GLU A 98 6.06 -14.50 3.57
N LEU A 99 7.03 -14.40 2.65
CA LEU A 99 7.10 -13.29 1.68
C LEU A 99 5.88 -13.22 0.78
N ARG A 100 5.40 -14.39 0.32
CA ARG A 100 4.17 -14.48 -0.48
C ARG A 100 2.96 -13.96 0.29
N LYS A 101 2.81 -14.37 1.56
CA LYS A 101 1.72 -13.90 2.43
C LYS A 101 1.77 -12.39 2.64
N GLU A 102 2.96 -11.84 2.91
CA GLU A 102 3.13 -10.39 3.06
C GLU A 102 2.69 -9.67 1.78
N MET A 103 3.14 -10.15 0.62
CA MET A 103 2.82 -9.53 -0.67
C MET A 103 1.32 -9.61 -1.01
N GLU A 104 0.67 -10.75 -0.72
CA GLU A 104 -0.78 -10.90 -0.86
C GLU A 104 -1.51 -9.87 0.01
N ALA A 105 -1.09 -9.70 1.27
CA ALA A 105 -1.70 -8.75 2.20
C ALA A 105 -1.51 -7.29 1.75
N VAL A 106 -0.30 -6.91 1.33
CA VAL A 106 0.03 -5.57 0.85
C VAL A 106 -0.78 -5.22 -0.41
N LEU A 107 -0.85 -6.14 -1.37
CA LEU A 107 -1.61 -5.93 -2.61
C LEU A 107 -3.12 -5.91 -2.38
N ASP A 108 -3.66 -6.77 -1.51
CA ASP A 108 -5.08 -6.74 -1.18
C ASP A 108 -5.44 -5.42 -0.48
N LYS A 109 -4.60 -4.93 0.45
CA LYS A 109 -4.77 -3.61 1.09
C LYS A 109 -4.84 -2.50 0.04
N TYR A 110 -3.87 -2.45 -0.87
CA TYR A 110 -3.81 -1.40 -1.91
C TYR A 110 -4.97 -1.49 -2.93
N LEU A 111 -5.35 -2.69 -3.36
CA LEU A 111 -6.36 -2.87 -4.40
C LEU A 111 -7.79 -2.66 -3.89
N LYS A 112 -8.10 -3.16 -2.69
CA LYS A 112 -9.47 -3.23 -2.17
C LYS A 112 -9.77 -2.17 -1.10
N GLY A 113 -8.76 -1.50 -0.56
CA GLY A 113 -8.90 -0.65 0.63
C GLY A 113 -9.11 -1.50 1.90
N LEU A 114 -9.01 -0.87 3.08
CA LEU A 114 -9.15 -1.56 4.37
C LEU A 114 -10.50 -2.31 4.52
N ASN A 115 -11.55 -1.84 3.86
CA ASN A 115 -12.94 -2.21 4.14
C ASN A 115 -13.48 -3.43 3.35
N SER A 116 -12.81 -3.88 2.28
CA SER A 116 -13.35 -4.95 1.40
C SER A 116 -12.56 -6.27 1.47
N ALA A 117 -11.67 -6.43 2.45
CA ALA A 117 -10.91 -7.66 2.67
C ALA A 117 -11.69 -8.77 3.42
N ALA A 118 -13.00 -8.59 3.63
CA ALA A 118 -13.89 -9.54 4.31
C ALA A 118 -14.85 -10.29 3.37
N GLU A 119 -15.00 -9.84 2.12
CA GLU A 119 -15.86 -10.54 1.15
C GLU A 119 -15.08 -11.69 0.51
N THR A 120 -15.67 -12.88 0.57
CA THR A 120 -15.24 -14.11 -0.11
C THR A 120 -15.18 -13.90 -1.62
N GLY A 121 -14.15 -13.21 -2.08
CA GLY A 121 -13.84 -13.07 -3.49
C GLY A 121 -13.20 -14.34 -4.04
N ASN A 122 -13.49 -14.65 -5.29
CA ASN A 122 -12.83 -15.71 -6.04
C ASN A 122 -11.30 -15.62 -5.88
N PHE A 123 -10.63 -16.77 -5.71
CA PHE A 123 -9.18 -16.85 -5.63
C PHE A 123 -8.54 -16.15 -6.84
N GLU A 124 -7.75 -15.11 -6.58
CA GLU A 124 -6.98 -14.43 -7.61
C GLU A 124 -5.49 -14.73 -7.39
N PRO A 125 -4.79 -15.28 -8.41
CA PRO A 125 -3.35 -15.49 -8.34
C PRO A 125 -2.60 -14.20 -8.02
N LEU A 126 -1.55 -14.31 -7.20
CA LEU A 126 -0.74 -13.18 -6.77
C LEU A 126 -0.16 -12.37 -7.93
N THR A 127 0.26 -13.04 -9.00
CA THR A 127 0.73 -12.40 -10.24
C THR A 127 -0.32 -11.50 -10.88
N ASN A 128 -1.60 -11.88 -10.84
CA ASN A 128 -2.69 -11.08 -11.39
C ASN A 128 -2.98 -9.87 -10.50
N LYS A 129 -2.98 -10.04 -9.17
CA LYS A 129 -3.08 -8.93 -8.22
C LYS A 129 -1.95 -7.92 -8.43
N LEU A 130 -0.71 -8.40 -8.57
CA LEU A 130 0.43 -7.56 -8.86
C LEU A 130 0.21 -6.76 -10.15
N ASN A 131 -0.11 -7.42 -11.26
CA ASN A 131 -0.35 -6.75 -12.54
C ASN A 131 -1.49 -5.70 -12.45
N LYS A 132 -2.56 -5.99 -11.69
CA LYS A 132 -3.63 -5.02 -11.44
C LYS A 132 -3.15 -3.82 -10.64
N ALA A 133 -2.37 -4.03 -9.58
CA ALA A 133 -1.81 -2.94 -8.79
C ALA A 133 -0.90 -2.05 -9.64
N LEU A 134 -0.02 -2.67 -10.43
CA LEU A 134 0.85 -1.97 -11.38
C LEU A 134 0.06 -1.16 -12.42
N LYS A 135 -1.05 -1.71 -12.93
CA LYS A 135 -1.94 -1.01 -13.86
C LYS A 135 -2.67 0.15 -13.19
N ARG A 136 -3.07 0.02 -11.92
CA ARG A 136 -3.68 1.11 -11.14
C ARG A 136 -2.68 2.24 -10.90
N MET A 137 -1.45 1.89 -10.51
CA MET A 137 -0.34 2.84 -10.30
C MET A 137 0.04 3.62 -11.57
N THR A 138 -0.12 3.02 -12.75
CA THR A 138 0.14 3.67 -14.05
C THR A 138 -1.11 4.29 -14.68
N GLY A 139 -2.31 4.00 -14.17
CA GLY A 139 -3.59 4.47 -14.73
C GLY A 139 -3.98 5.89 -14.30
N THR A 140 -3.34 6.46 -13.27
CA THR A 140 -3.69 7.77 -12.70
C THR A 140 -3.35 8.95 -13.64
N HIS A 141 -2.49 8.72 -14.64
CA HIS A 141 -1.98 9.76 -15.54
C HIS A 141 -3.05 10.40 -16.43
N ARG A 142 -4.07 9.63 -16.85
CA ARG A 142 -5.09 10.15 -17.77
C ARG A 142 -6.01 11.17 -17.12
N ARG A 143 -6.36 10.97 -15.84
CA ARG A 143 -7.21 11.89 -15.08
C ARG A 143 -6.50 13.20 -14.74
N ASP A 144 -5.22 13.13 -14.37
CA ASP A 144 -4.43 14.33 -14.10
C ASP A 144 -4.17 15.15 -15.37
N PHE A 145 -3.96 14.47 -16.50
CA PHE A 145 -3.89 15.12 -17.80
C PHE A 145 -5.22 15.79 -18.16
N GLU A 146 -6.36 15.11 -18.02
CA GLU A 146 -7.67 15.70 -18.30
C GLU A 146 -7.95 16.96 -17.44
N LYS A 147 -7.55 16.97 -16.16
CA LYS A 147 -7.66 18.16 -15.30
C LYS A 147 -6.85 19.37 -15.81
N LEU A 148 -5.69 19.15 -16.43
CA LEU A 148 -4.85 20.24 -16.97
C LEU A 148 -5.51 20.97 -18.15
N PHE A 149 -6.32 20.26 -18.94
CA PHE A 149 -6.93 20.81 -20.16
C PHE A 149 -8.41 21.19 -19.99
N VAL A 150 -9.19 20.40 -19.23
CA VAL A 150 -10.64 20.56 -19.13
C VAL A 150 -11.02 21.68 -18.15
N ASN A 151 -10.28 21.86 -17.06
CA ASN A 151 -10.67 22.82 -16.00
C ASN A 151 -10.23 24.27 -16.26
N LYS A 152 -9.52 24.54 -17.36
CA LYS A 152 -8.91 25.86 -17.58
C LYS A 152 -9.66 26.79 -18.54
N ASP A 153 -10.73 26.32 -19.18
CA ASP A 153 -11.55 27.10 -20.14
C ASP A 153 -10.67 27.99 -21.03
N LEU A 154 -9.64 27.39 -21.64
CA LEU A 154 -8.75 28.07 -22.56
C LEU A 154 -9.24 27.84 -24.00
N PRO A 155 -9.51 28.89 -24.78
CA PRO A 155 -9.81 28.77 -26.20
C PRO A 155 -8.70 28.05 -26.95
N LEU A 156 -9.07 27.18 -27.89
CA LEU A 156 -8.12 26.41 -28.72
C LEU A 156 -7.09 27.30 -29.42
N GLU A 157 -7.51 28.48 -29.87
CA GLU A 157 -6.63 29.45 -30.54
C GLU A 157 -5.53 30.00 -29.62
N LEU A 158 -5.79 30.13 -28.32
CA LEU A 158 -4.77 30.49 -27.34
C LEU A 158 -3.81 29.32 -27.08
N VAL A 159 -4.32 28.10 -26.95
CA VAL A 159 -3.48 26.91 -26.72
C VAL A 159 -2.50 26.68 -27.88
N LYS A 160 -2.93 26.90 -29.13
CA LYS A 160 -2.05 26.80 -30.31
C LYS A 160 -0.84 27.73 -30.23
N LYS A 161 -0.96 28.89 -29.60
CA LYS A 161 0.14 29.85 -29.42
C LYS A 161 1.25 29.32 -28.50
N LEU A 162 1.04 28.24 -27.74
CA LEU A 162 2.12 27.56 -27.02
C LEU A 162 3.22 27.01 -27.95
N GLN A 163 2.91 26.80 -29.23
CA GLN A 163 3.88 26.34 -30.24
C GLN A 163 4.73 27.48 -30.81
N THR A 164 4.38 28.74 -30.54
CA THR A 164 5.07 29.93 -31.08
C THR A 164 5.75 30.71 -29.96
N ASN A 165 6.54 31.73 -30.32
CA ASN A 165 7.07 32.68 -29.34
C ASN A 165 5.97 33.65 -28.88
N TYR A 166 5.01 33.16 -28.09
CA TYR A 166 3.85 33.92 -27.61
C TYR A 166 4.23 35.12 -26.73
N SER A 167 5.46 35.19 -26.21
CA SER A 167 5.99 36.32 -25.45
C SER A 167 6.08 37.59 -26.32
N GLU A 168 6.45 37.42 -27.59
CA GLU A 168 6.64 38.49 -28.58
C GLU A 168 5.41 38.68 -29.49
N ASP A 169 4.32 37.96 -29.23
CA ASP A 169 3.11 38.08 -30.03
C ASP A 169 2.31 39.32 -29.63
N ASP A 170 2.25 40.30 -30.54
CA ASP A 170 1.52 41.56 -30.35
C ASP A 170 -0.02 41.37 -30.35
N SER A 171 -0.52 40.23 -30.83
CA SER A 171 -1.95 39.90 -30.79
C SER A 171 -2.46 39.45 -29.41
N LEU A 172 -1.54 39.23 -28.45
CA LEU A 172 -1.85 38.73 -27.11
C LEU A 172 -1.70 39.83 -26.05
N ASN A 173 -2.70 39.95 -25.18
CA ASN A 173 -2.61 40.83 -24.02
C ASN A 173 -1.80 40.21 -22.86
N ALA A 174 -1.41 41.03 -21.88
CA ALA A 174 -0.59 40.58 -20.75
C ALA A 174 -1.24 39.43 -19.93
N ASN A 175 -2.57 39.42 -19.82
CA ASN A 175 -3.31 38.37 -19.10
C ASN A 175 -3.25 37.03 -19.87
N GLN A 176 -3.46 37.05 -21.20
CA GLN A 176 -3.34 35.90 -22.08
C GLN A 176 -1.92 35.31 -22.06
N LYS A 177 -0.89 36.16 -22.13
CA LYS A 177 0.52 35.74 -22.01
C LYS A 177 0.80 35.10 -20.64
N GLY A 178 0.21 35.64 -19.56
CA GLY A 178 0.30 35.08 -18.21
C GLY A 178 -0.34 33.69 -18.10
N ARG A 179 -1.57 33.52 -18.64
CA ARG A 179 -2.28 32.22 -18.66
C ARG A 179 -1.50 31.16 -19.45
N LEU A 180 -0.92 31.51 -20.61
CA LEU A 180 -0.09 30.60 -21.40
C LEU A 180 1.20 30.20 -20.68
N THR A 181 1.84 31.15 -19.98
CA THR A 181 3.02 30.87 -19.17
C THR A 181 2.71 29.93 -18.01
N GLY A 182 1.59 30.14 -17.32
CA GLY A 182 1.12 29.23 -16.27
C GLY A 182 0.85 27.82 -16.79
N LEU A 183 0.13 27.70 -17.92
CA LEU A 183 -0.13 26.41 -18.57
C LEU A 183 1.16 25.71 -19.01
N ARG A 184 2.11 26.45 -19.59
CA ARG A 184 3.43 25.90 -19.99
C ARG A 184 4.19 25.36 -18.78
N LYS A 185 4.21 26.12 -17.67
CA LYS A 185 4.86 25.71 -16.42
C LYS A 185 4.26 24.42 -15.88
N GLU A 186 2.93 24.33 -15.83
CA GLU A 186 2.23 23.14 -15.36
C GLU A 186 2.42 21.93 -16.29
N LEU A 187 2.41 22.13 -17.61
CA LEU A 187 2.71 21.05 -18.57
C LEU A 187 4.13 20.53 -18.41
N ILE A 188 5.12 21.41 -18.24
CA ILE A 188 6.51 21.02 -18.01
C ILE A 188 6.62 20.30 -16.65
N ALA A 189 6.02 20.83 -15.60
CA ALA A 189 6.01 20.17 -14.28
C ALA A 189 5.35 18.79 -14.33
N TYR A 190 4.24 18.65 -15.05
CA TYR A 190 3.59 17.37 -15.31
C TYR A 190 4.52 16.43 -16.08
N LEU A 191 5.18 16.88 -17.15
CA LEU A 191 6.12 16.05 -17.92
C LEU A 191 7.32 15.60 -17.09
N ILE A 192 7.91 16.49 -16.29
CA ILE A 192 9.01 16.16 -15.37
C ILE A 192 8.55 15.09 -14.38
N LYS A 193 7.41 15.32 -13.72
CA LYS A 193 6.81 14.34 -12.80
C LYS A 193 6.56 13.01 -13.51
N GLN A 194 6.07 13.01 -14.74
CA GLN A 194 5.86 11.78 -15.52
C GLN A 194 7.18 11.05 -15.82
N TYR A 195 8.25 11.76 -16.15
CA TYR A 195 9.56 11.15 -16.40
C TYR A 195 10.17 10.56 -15.13
N GLU A 196 10.14 11.29 -14.02
CA GLU A 196 10.63 10.80 -12.72
C GLU A 196 9.84 9.58 -12.24
N LEU A 197 8.50 9.62 -12.36
CA LEU A 197 7.65 8.48 -12.03
C LEU A 197 7.91 7.31 -12.98
N LYS A 198 8.08 7.54 -14.29
CA LYS A 198 8.34 6.45 -15.23
C LYS A 198 9.70 5.79 -14.99
N GLU A 199 10.75 6.56 -14.73
CA GLU A 199 12.10 6.02 -14.53
C GLU A 199 12.23 5.28 -13.19
N ASN A 200 11.74 5.87 -12.09
CA ASN A 200 11.84 5.26 -10.77
C ASN A 200 10.83 4.11 -10.58
N LYS A 201 9.58 4.27 -11.05
CA LYS A 201 8.57 3.22 -10.93
C LYS A 201 8.87 2.05 -11.86
N ALA A 202 9.23 2.27 -13.12
CA ALA A 202 9.50 1.15 -14.03
C ALA A 202 10.66 0.29 -13.53
N ARG A 203 11.75 0.89 -13.05
CA ARG A 203 12.88 0.14 -12.47
C ARG A 203 12.48 -0.62 -11.21
N LEU A 204 11.82 0.04 -10.24
CA LEU A 204 11.40 -0.62 -9.00
C LEU A 204 10.44 -1.77 -9.30
N ILE A 205 9.49 -1.56 -10.20
CA ILE A 205 8.48 -2.55 -10.60
C ILE A 205 9.15 -3.71 -11.34
N GLU A 206 10.04 -3.47 -12.28
CA GLU A 206 10.69 -4.50 -13.08
C GLU A 206 11.62 -5.37 -12.22
N GLU A 207 12.48 -4.74 -11.41
CA GLU A 207 13.37 -5.43 -10.47
C GLU A 207 12.58 -6.24 -9.43
N THR A 208 11.52 -5.65 -8.89
CA THR A 208 10.69 -6.33 -7.88
C THR A 208 9.84 -7.42 -8.51
N GLN A 209 9.30 -7.22 -9.72
CA GLN A 209 8.42 -8.19 -10.37
C GLN A 209 9.16 -9.48 -10.76
N ASP A 210 10.40 -9.40 -11.24
CA ASP A 210 11.16 -10.58 -11.64
C ASP A 210 11.65 -11.39 -10.43
N VAL A 211 12.15 -10.70 -9.40
CA VAL A 211 12.50 -11.34 -8.13
C VAL A 211 11.27 -11.97 -7.50
N LEU A 212 10.16 -11.23 -7.42
CA LEU A 212 8.90 -11.72 -6.85
C LEU A 212 8.30 -12.87 -7.65
N LYS A 213 8.25 -12.83 -8.99
CA LYS A 213 7.72 -13.95 -9.79
C LYS A 213 8.43 -15.26 -9.48
N ARG A 214 9.75 -15.21 -9.23
CA ARG A 214 10.56 -16.39 -8.92
C ARG A 214 10.18 -17.04 -7.58
N ILE A 215 9.92 -16.23 -6.55
CA ILE A 215 9.51 -16.69 -5.20
C ILE A 215 8.00 -16.96 -5.09
N MET A 216 7.17 -16.24 -5.85
CA MET A 216 5.70 -16.28 -5.73
C MET A 216 5.04 -17.38 -6.56
N ASN A 217 5.76 -17.99 -7.51
CA ASN A 217 5.17 -19.01 -8.37
C ASN A 217 4.86 -20.29 -7.56
N PRO A 218 3.62 -20.81 -7.54
CA PRO A 218 3.23 -21.99 -6.75
C PRO A 218 4.00 -23.29 -7.08
N ALA A 219 4.77 -23.30 -8.17
CA ALA A 219 5.61 -24.43 -8.58
C ALA A 219 6.73 -24.77 -7.59
N SER A 220 6.95 -23.96 -6.55
CA SER A 220 7.91 -24.22 -5.46
C SER A 220 7.54 -25.41 -4.57
N HIS A 221 6.34 -25.99 -4.69
CA HIS A 221 6.02 -27.23 -3.97
C HIS A 221 6.71 -28.49 -4.53
N VAL A 222 7.33 -28.42 -5.71
CA VAL A 222 8.32 -29.38 -6.24
C VAL A 222 9.20 -28.66 -7.28
N ALA A 223 9.85 -27.55 -6.92
CA ALA A 223 10.75 -26.90 -7.87
C ALA A 223 12.06 -27.69 -7.94
N LEU A 224 12.42 -28.16 -9.14
CA LEU A 224 13.74 -28.74 -9.47
C LEU A 224 14.92 -27.78 -9.19
N VAL A 225 14.65 -26.52 -8.84
CA VAL A 225 15.63 -25.46 -8.63
C VAL A 225 15.47 -24.92 -7.20
N PRO A 226 16.50 -25.04 -6.35
CA PRO A 226 16.46 -24.52 -4.98
C PRO A 226 16.46 -22.99 -4.99
N LEU A 227 15.74 -22.40 -4.03
CA LEU A 227 15.85 -20.97 -3.72
C LEU A 227 17.19 -20.70 -3.04
N TYR A 228 17.88 -19.64 -3.45
CA TYR A 228 19.14 -19.23 -2.87
C TYR A 228 18.97 -18.08 -1.88
N GLU A 229 19.83 -18.04 -0.86
CA GLU A 229 19.81 -16.99 0.17
C GLU A 229 19.88 -15.57 -0.41
N SER A 230 20.69 -15.35 -1.45
CA SER A 230 20.82 -14.05 -2.12
C SER A 230 19.51 -13.62 -2.81
N GLU A 231 18.77 -14.55 -3.38
CA GLU A 231 17.48 -14.29 -4.05
C GLU A 231 16.42 -13.89 -3.01
N LEU A 232 16.40 -14.57 -1.87
CA LEU A 232 15.51 -14.26 -0.75
C LEU A 232 15.86 -12.93 -0.07
N LYS A 233 17.14 -12.58 0.04
CA LYS A 233 17.57 -11.25 0.52
C LYS A 233 17.07 -10.14 -0.39
N ASN A 234 17.29 -10.29 -1.70
CA ASN A 234 16.82 -9.32 -2.68
C ASN A 234 15.29 -9.21 -2.67
N ALA A 235 14.60 -10.33 -2.48
CA ALA A 235 13.16 -10.36 -2.35
C ALA A 235 12.64 -9.62 -1.13
N ILE A 236 13.23 -9.83 0.05
CA ILE A 236 12.86 -9.12 1.28
C ILE A 236 12.99 -7.61 1.06
N VAL A 237 14.09 -7.16 0.46
CA VAL A 237 14.32 -5.75 0.15
C VAL A 237 13.28 -5.22 -0.84
N GLY A 238 12.98 -5.97 -1.90
CA GLY A 238 11.97 -5.61 -2.90
C GLY A 238 10.56 -5.49 -2.31
N VAL A 239 10.14 -6.47 -1.50
CA VAL A 239 8.86 -6.45 -0.79
C VAL A 239 8.76 -5.25 0.15
N GLN A 240 9.82 -4.96 0.91
CA GLN A 240 9.85 -3.83 1.84
C GLN A 240 9.68 -2.50 1.10
N LYS A 241 10.47 -2.25 0.04
CA LYS A 241 10.38 -1.02 -0.75
C LYS A 241 9.01 -0.85 -1.40
N LEU A 242 8.46 -1.93 -1.94
CA LEU A 242 7.15 -1.89 -2.58
C LEU A 242 6.04 -1.65 -1.57
N LYS A 243 6.13 -2.24 -0.38
CA LYS A 243 5.18 -1.99 0.72
C LYS A 243 5.19 -0.52 1.14
N GLU A 244 6.36 0.05 1.41
CA GLU A 244 6.51 1.48 1.74
C GLU A 244 5.87 2.36 0.67
N TYR A 245 6.18 2.09 -0.60
CA TYR A 245 5.62 2.84 -1.71
C TYR A 245 4.08 2.74 -1.82
N LEU A 246 3.52 1.54 -1.63
CA LEU A 246 2.08 1.31 -1.73
C LEU A 246 1.31 1.89 -0.53
N ASP A 247 1.93 1.93 0.65
CA ASP A 247 1.39 2.59 1.81
C ASP A 247 1.34 4.13 1.60
N ASP A 248 2.42 4.72 1.07
CA ASP A 248 2.48 6.17 0.75
C ASP A 248 1.44 6.60 -0.31
N GLU A 249 1.21 5.79 -1.36
CA GLU A 249 0.18 6.12 -2.36
C GLU A 249 -1.26 5.82 -1.89
N GLY A 250 -1.43 4.95 -0.89
CA GLY A 250 -2.73 4.70 -0.26
C GLY A 250 -3.23 5.90 0.55
N GLU A 251 -2.34 6.54 1.32
CA GLU A 251 -2.68 7.70 2.17
C GLU A 251 -2.97 8.97 1.37
N ASN A 252 -2.50 9.09 0.13
CA ASN A 252 -2.77 10.25 -0.74
C ASN A 252 -4.13 10.19 -1.45
N HIS A 253 -4.90 9.10 -1.29
CA HIS A 253 -6.15 8.85 -2.01
C HIS A 253 -7.39 8.67 -1.13
N ASP A 254 -7.25 8.69 0.20
CA ASP A 254 -8.34 8.82 1.18
C ASP A 254 -8.47 10.28 1.64
#